data_AF-A0A1X2KQ01-F1
#
_entry.id   AF-A0A1X2KQ01-F1
#
_cell.length_a   1.000
_cell.length_b   1.000
_cell.length_c   1.000
_cell.angle_alpha   90.00
_cell.angle_beta   90.00
_cell.angle_gamma   90.00
#
_symmetry.space_group_name_H-M   'P 1'
#
loop_
_entity.id
_entity.type
_entity.pdbx_description
1 polymer ?
#
loop_
_entity_poly.entity_id
_entity_poly.type
_entity_poly.pdbx_seq_one_letter_code
_entity_poly.pdbx_strand_id
1 'polypeptide(L)'
;MARQVSPPQVVEAALRAAEKLGKDVADVSVARIATEAGISRSTLLRRFGGSRTALNEAIRAAGVDPGGLPPVRIRAVAAAASLIGESGLAAATLEAVAARAHCSVYSLHAVFGGRDELMRAVFEQHSPVRDIEEYLAGADGELPETVRGFYRTVANALSREPRVAPAIFAEAFARPTSPAVQSLAAYGAPRMLGVLGRWFEAEIRAGRIRELPMPLLAQLLLGPIMIHLLTRPVLPNVVAWPLPEIDTATEVLADAFVRAVAT
;
A
#
# COMPACT_ATOMS: atom_id res chain seq x y z
N MET A 1 -21.19 -25.55 -42.32
CA MET A 1 -21.24 -24.13 -41.91
C MET A 1 -20.60 -24.02 -40.53
N ALA A 2 -19.63 -23.11 -40.34
CA ALA A 2 -19.05 -22.89 -39.01
C ALA A 2 -20.10 -22.25 -38.09
N ARG A 3 -20.37 -22.85 -36.93
CA ARG A 3 -21.29 -22.33 -35.93
C ARG A 3 -20.87 -20.91 -35.56
N GLN A 4 -21.74 -19.93 -35.75
CA GLN A 4 -21.48 -18.56 -35.29
C GLN A 4 -21.71 -18.51 -33.78
N VAL A 5 -20.64 -18.27 -33.03
CA VAL A 5 -20.67 -18.11 -31.57
C VAL A 5 -20.38 -16.65 -31.25
N SER A 6 -21.23 -16.01 -30.44
CA SER A 6 -21.12 -14.62 -30.04
C SER A 6 -20.02 -14.41 -28.97
N PRO A 7 -19.49 -13.20 -28.78
CA PRO A 7 -18.50 -12.94 -27.73
C PRO A 7 -18.98 -13.35 -26.32
N PRO A 8 -20.24 -13.08 -25.89
CA PRO A 8 -20.76 -13.58 -24.62
C PRO A 8 -20.73 -15.12 -24.51
N GLN A 9 -21.06 -15.84 -25.58
CA GLN A 9 -21.02 -17.31 -25.58
C GLN A 9 -19.59 -17.85 -25.47
N VAL A 10 -18.58 -17.13 -25.99
CA VAL A 10 -17.17 -17.50 -25.79
C VAL A 10 -16.72 -17.25 -24.35
N VAL A 11 -17.16 -16.15 -23.73
CA VAL A 11 -16.89 -15.88 -22.30
C VAL A 11 -17.48 -17.00 -21.43
N GLU A 12 -18.73 -17.37 -21.68
CA GLU A 12 -19.40 -18.45 -20.95
C GLU A 12 -18.71 -19.81 -21.16
N ALA A 13 -18.25 -20.10 -22.39
CA ALA A 13 -17.47 -21.29 -22.67
C ALA A 13 -16.10 -21.29 -21.97
N ALA A 14 -15.44 -20.13 -21.87
CA ALA A 14 -14.19 -20.00 -21.14
C ALA A 14 -14.38 -20.28 -19.64
N LEU A 15 -15.49 -19.81 -19.06
CA LEU A 15 -15.85 -20.07 -17.66
C LEU A 15 -16.15 -21.55 -17.40
N ARG A 16 -16.98 -22.18 -18.25
CA ARG A 16 -17.24 -23.62 -18.14
C ARG A 16 -15.97 -24.45 -18.27
N ALA A 17 -15.07 -24.07 -19.18
CA ALA A 17 -13.81 -24.78 -19.36
C ALA A 17 -12.89 -24.65 -18.13
N ALA A 18 -12.87 -23.47 -17.50
CA ALA A 18 -12.13 -23.19 -16.28
C ALA A 18 -12.66 -23.98 -15.08
N GLU A 19 -13.98 -23.95 -14.89
CA GLU A 19 -14.69 -24.70 -13.84
C GLU A 19 -14.41 -26.21 -13.94
N LYS A 20 -14.53 -26.80 -15.15
CA LYS A 20 -14.23 -28.22 -15.39
C LYS A 20 -12.78 -28.61 -15.08
N LEU A 21 -11.85 -27.66 -15.12
CA LEU A 21 -10.43 -27.90 -14.89
C LEU A 21 -9.98 -27.51 -13.48
N GLY A 22 -10.82 -26.85 -12.69
CA GLY A 22 -10.44 -26.29 -11.40
C GLY A 22 -9.29 -25.28 -11.51
N LYS A 23 -9.26 -24.49 -12.59
CA LYS A 23 -8.21 -23.51 -12.89
C LYS A 23 -8.80 -22.15 -13.21
N ASP A 24 -7.99 -21.11 -13.08
CA ASP A 24 -8.31 -19.79 -13.63
C ASP A 24 -8.50 -19.86 -15.14
N VAL A 25 -9.38 -19.02 -15.67
CA VAL A 25 -9.66 -18.97 -17.12
C VAL A 25 -8.38 -18.73 -17.90
N ALA A 26 -7.45 -17.91 -17.41
CA ALA A 26 -6.17 -17.58 -18.04
C ALA A 26 -5.27 -18.80 -18.22
N ASP A 27 -5.32 -19.75 -17.29
CA ASP A 27 -4.55 -21.00 -17.33
C ASP A 27 -5.18 -22.06 -18.24
N VAL A 28 -6.41 -21.83 -18.71
CA VAL A 28 -7.05 -22.67 -19.72
C VAL A 28 -6.49 -22.37 -21.10
N SER A 29 -6.10 -23.42 -21.83
CA SER A 29 -5.60 -23.27 -23.19
C SER A 29 -6.68 -22.78 -24.16
N VAL A 30 -6.29 -21.96 -25.13
CA VAL A 30 -7.21 -21.45 -26.17
C VAL A 30 -7.88 -22.59 -26.94
N ALA A 31 -7.17 -23.69 -27.16
CA ALA A 31 -7.72 -24.88 -27.81
C ALA A 31 -8.89 -25.46 -27.01
N ARG A 32 -8.75 -25.56 -25.68
CA ARG A 32 -9.80 -26.09 -24.80
C ARG A 32 -11.02 -25.17 -24.75
N ILE A 33 -10.83 -23.85 -24.69
CA ILE A 33 -11.92 -22.87 -24.75
C ILE A 33 -12.65 -22.98 -26.09
N ALA A 34 -11.92 -23.13 -27.20
CA ALA A 34 -12.53 -23.30 -28.52
C ALA A 34 -13.36 -24.58 -28.62
N THR A 35 -12.86 -25.70 -28.07
CA THR A 35 -13.61 -26.95 -27.96
C THR A 35 -14.89 -26.78 -27.14
N GLU A 36 -14.82 -26.12 -25.98
CA GLU A 36 -15.98 -25.87 -25.12
C GLU A 36 -17.00 -24.93 -25.80
N ALA A 37 -16.54 -24.01 -26.65
CA ALA A 37 -17.37 -23.13 -27.46
C ALA A 37 -17.90 -23.80 -28.75
N GLY A 38 -17.47 -25.03 -29.08
CA GLY A 38 -17.87 -25.74 -30.30
C GLY A 38 -17.35 -25.10 -31.60
N ILE A 39 -16.20 -24.43 -31.56
CA ILE A 39 -15.56 -23.78 -32.71
C ILE A 39 -14.08 -24.19 -32.83
N SER A 40 -13.46 -23.94 -33.98
CA SER A 40 -12.03 -24.19 -34.14
C SER A 40 -11.18 -23.16 -33.38
N ARG A 41 -9.97 -23.56 -32.95
CA ARG A 41 -8.98 -22.65 -32.34
C ARG A 41 -8.70 -21.41 -33.21
N SER A 42 -8.57 -21.61 -34.53
CA SER A 42 -8.34 -20.52 -35.49
C SER A 42 -9.52 -19.56 -35.58
N THR A 43 -10.76 -20.07 -35.51
CA THR A 43 -11.97 -19.24 -35.51
C THR A 43 -12.07 -18.39 -34.25
N LEU A 44 -11.76 -18.98 -33.09
CA LEU A 44 -11.73 -18.26 -31.82
C LEU A 44 -10.67 -17.16 -31.84
N LEU A 45 -9.41 -17.46 -32.17
CA LEU A 45 -8.35 -16.46 -32.17
C LEU A 45 -8.61 -15.34 -33.17
N ARG A 46 -9.06 -15.65 -34.39
CA ARG A 46 -9.41 -14.63 -35.40
C ARG A 46 -10.47 -13.65 -34.90
N ARG A 47 -11.41 -14.11 -34.06
CA ARG A 47 -12.45 -13.25 -33.47
C ARG A 47 -11.91 -12.28 -32.42
N PHE A 48 -10.80 -12.61 -31.76
CA PHE A 48 -10.13 -11.77 -30.76
C PHE A 48 -8.77 -11.27 -31.28
N GLY A 49 -8.71 -10.83 -32.54
CA GLY A 49 -7.53 -10.17 -33.11
C GLY A 49 -6.27 -11.03 -33.14
N GLY A 50 -6.40 -12.36 -33.11
CA GLY A 50 -5.28 -13.30 -33.09
C GLY A 50 -4.64 -13.49 -31.71
N SER A 51 -5.11 -12.82 -30.66
CA SER A 51 -4.43 -12.77 -29.37
C SER A 51 -5.26 -13.35 -28.22
N ARG A 52 -4.57 -14.04 -27.31
CA ARG A 52 -5.12 -14.46 -26.01
C ARG A 52 -5.46 -13.26 -25.13
N THR A 53 -4.69 -12.18 -25.23
CA THR A 53 -4.88 -10.96 -24.44
C THR A 53 -6.26 -10.34 -24.70
N ALA A 54 -6.65 -10.21 -25.96
CA ALA A 54 -7.94 -9.65 -26.35
C ALA A 54 -9.14 -10.51 -25.89
N LEU A 55 -8.97 -11.84 -25.80
CA LEU A 55 -9.98 -12.71 -25.18
C LEU A 55 -10.09 -12.44 -23.67
N ASN A 56 -8.97 -12.30 -22.96
CA ASN A 56 -8.96 -12.00 -21.53
C ASN A 56 -9.57 -10.61 -21.25
N GLU A 57 -9.33 -9.62 -22.10
CA GLU A 57 -9.97 -8.30 -22.03
C GLU A 57 -11.48 -8.38 -22.22
N ALA A 58 -11.97 -9.17 -23.18
CA ALA A 58 -13.40 -9.38 -23.37
C ALA A 58 -14.07 -10.06 -22.14
N ILE A 59 -13.37 -10.99 -21.49
CA ILE A 59 -13.84 -11.62 -20.24
C ILE A 59 -13.90 -10.58 -19.11
N ARG A 60 -12.89 -9.71 -18.98
CA ARG A 60 -12.89 -8.61 -18.00
C ARG A 60 -13.99 -7.59 -18.26
N ALA A 61 -14.24 -7.23 -19.52
CA ALA A 61 -15.32 -6.34 -19.89
C ALA A 61 -16.71 -6.90 -19.55
N ALA A 62 -16.84 -8.23 -19.46
CA ALA A 62 -18.02 -8.92 -18.97
C ALA A 62 -18.11 -9.00 -17.43
N GLY A 63 -17.19 -8.36 -16.70
CA GLY A 63 -17.18 -8.31 -15.23
C GLY A 63 -16.50 -9.52 -14.55
N VAL A 64 -15.82 -10.37 -15.32
CA VAL A 64 -15.21 -11.61 -14.83
C VAL A 64 -13.68 -11.48 -14.84
N ASP A 65 -13.01 -11.81 -13.74
CA ASP A 65 -11.53 -11.88 -13.73
C ASP A 65 -11.08 -13.19 -14.37
N PRO A 66 -10.37 -13.17 -15.51
CA PRO A 66 -9.87 -14.39 -16.12
C PRO A 66 -8.78 -15.06 -15.27
N GLY A 67 -8.22 -14.42 -14.24
CA GLY A 67 -7.10 -14.94 -13.47
C GLY A 67 -5.76 -14.86 -14.23
N GLY A 68 -4.73 -15.56 -13.75
CA GLY A 68 -3.36 -15.47 -14.30
C GLY A 68 -2.65 -14.13 -14.05
N LEU A 69 -3.29 -13.22 -13.33
CA LEU A 69 -2.70 -12.05 -12.71
C LEU A 69 -2.69 -12.26 -11.19
N PRO A 70 -1.85 -11.54 -10.43
CA PRO A 70 -1.95 -11.55 -8.97
C PRO A 70 -3.39 -11.23 -8.53
N PRO A 71 -3.85 -11.76 -7.38
CA PRO A 71 -5.18 -11.51 -6.86
C PRO A 71 -5.55 -10.02 -6.88
N VAL A 72 -6.82 -9.71 -7.15
CA VAL A 72 -7.34 -8.33 -7.20
C VAL A 72 -6.90 -7.52 -5.99
N ARG A 73 -6.87 -8.12 -4.79
CA ARG A 73 -6.37 -7.48 -3.57
C ARG A 73 -4.95 -6.91 -3.74
N ILE A 74 -4.02 -7.72 -4.24
CA ILE A 74 -2.60 -7.33 -4.41
C ILE A 74 -2.48 -6.25 -5.47
N ARG A 75 -3.15 -6.44 -6.62
CA ARG A 75 -3.11 -5.47 -7.72
C ARG A 75 -3.71 -4.12 -7.32
N ALA A 76 -4.83 -4.13 -6.62
CA ALA A 76 -5.53 -2.92 -6.19
C ALA A 76 -4.72 -2.12 -5.17
N VAL A 77 -4.09 -2.79 -4.20
CA VAL A 77 -3.22 -2.10 -3.22
C VAL A 77 -2.02 -1.46 -3.92
N ALA A 78 -1.34 -2.19 -4.81
CA ALA A 78 -0.22 -1.64 -5.58
C ALA A 78 -0.65 -0.47 -6.48
N ALA A 79 -1.78 -0.60 -7.17
CA ALA A 79 -2.36 0.44 -8.02
C ALA A 79 -2.72 1.71 -7.22
N ALA A 80 -3.36 1.54 -6.07
CA ALA A 80 -3.71 2.64 -5.18
C ALA A 80 -2.45 3.32 -4.61
N ALA A 81 -1.44 2.55 -4.18
CA ALA A 81 -0.18 3.10 -3.70
C ALA A 81 0.52 3.97 -4.76
N SER A 82 0.58 3.50 -6.00
CA SER A 82 1.16 4.25 -7.13
C SER A 82 0.36 5.52 -7.45
N LEU A 83 -0.99 5.45 -7.49
CA LEU A 83 -1.86 6.63 -7.62
C LEU A 83 -1.59 7.68 -6.54
N ILE A 84 -1.45 7.25 -5.28
CA ILE A 84 -1.23 8.13 -4.14
C ILE A 84 0.15 8.78 -4.22
N GLY A 85 1.19 8.00 -4.55
CA GLY A 85 2.54 8.52 -4.71
C GLY A 85 2.66 9.53 -5.86
N GLU A 86 1.95 9.31 -6.96
CA GLU A 86 1.97 10.15 -8.16
C GLU A 86 1.12 11.43 -8.03
N SER A 87 -0.05 11.33 -7.42
CA SER A 87 -1.11 12.35 -7.53
C SER A 87 -1.84 12.64 -6.22
N GLY A 88 -1.33 12.12 -5.10
CA GLY A 88 -1.88 12.35 -3.77
C GLY A 88 -3.09 11.49 -3.44
N LEU A 89 -3.55 11.58 -2.18
CA LEU A 89 -4.55 10.68 -1.61
C LEU A 89 -5.90 10.71 -2.35
N ALA A 90 -6.31 11.90 -2.81
CA ALA A 90 -7.59 12.10 -3.49
C ALA A 90 -7.65 11.42 -4.87
N ALA A 91 -6.50 11.20 -5.54
CA ALA A 91 -6.45 10.58 -6.85
C ALA A 91 -6.77 9.07 -6.85
N ALA A 92 -6.62 8.41 -5.70
CA ALA A 92 -6.97 7.01 -5.52
C ALA A 92 -8.49 6.83 -5.33
N THR A 93 -9.27 7.06 -6.40
CA THR A 93 -10.68 6.67 -6.47
C THR A 93 -10.82 5.19 -6.84
N LEU A 94 -11.97 4.57 -6.53
CA LEU A 94 -12.19 3.15 -6.87
C LEU A 94 -12.15 2.93 -8.39
N GLU A 95 -12.62 3.89 -9.19
CA GLU A 95 -12.58 3.86 -10.65
C GLU A 95 -11.15 3.91 -11.17
N ALA A 96 -10.34 4.85 -10.65
CA ALA A 96 -8.93 4.99 -11.02
C ALA A 96 -8.13 3.75 -10.63
N VAL A 97 -8.37 3.21 -9.44
CA VAL A 97 -7.74 1.98 -8.96
C VAL A 97 -8.18 0.79 -9.80
N ALA A 98 -9.47 0.65 -10.12
CA ALA A 98 -9.97 -0.46 -10.93
C ALA A 98 -9.34 -0.47 -12.32
N ALA A 99 -9.28 0.70 -12.95
CA ALA A 99 -8.62 0.87 -14.25
C ALA A 99 -7.14 0.48 -14.20
N ARG A 100 -6.39 1.03 -13.22
CA ARG A 100 -4.95 0.78 -13.02
C ARG A 100 -4.65 -0.68 -12.65
N ALA A 101 -5.51 -1.28 -11.83
CA ALA A 101 -5.37 -2.66 -11.39
C ALA A 101 -5.87 -3.66 -12.44
N HIS A 102 -6.45 -3.21 -13.57
CA HIS A 102 -7.09 -4.03 -14.59
C HIS A 102 -8.16 -4.97 -14.01
N CYS A 103 -9.08 -4.42 -13.22
CA CYS A 103 -10.24 -5.12 -12.67
C CYS A 103 -11.49 -4.22 -12.74
N SER A 104 -12.64 -4.74 -12.33
CA SER A 104 -13.88 -3.95 -12.25
C SER A 104 -14.03 -3.29 -10.87
N VAL A 105 -14.77 -2.18 -10.81
CA VAL A 105 -15.14 -1.54 -9.52
C VAL A 105 -15.95 -2.50 -8.64
N TYR A 106 -16.81 -3.33 -9.26
CA TYR A 106 -17.53 -4.39 -8.56
C TYR A 106 -16.56 -5.38 -7.88
N SER A 107 -15.50 -5.79 -8.56
CA SER A 107 -14.46 -6.65 -7.98
C SER A 107 -13.75 -5.99 -6.80
N LEU A 108 -13.51 -4.67 -6.84
CA LEU A 108 -12.95 -3.94 -5.69
C LEU A 108 -13.92 -3.94 -4.50
N HIS A 109 -15.20 -3.67 -4.72
CA HIS A 109 -16.21 -3.77 -3.66
C HIS A 109 -16.32 -5.18 -3.09
N ALA A 110 -16.28 -6.22 -3.93
CA ALA A 110 -16.32 -7.60 -3.45
C ALA A 110 -15.10 -7.96 -2.58
N VAL A 111 -13.92 -7.41 -2.87
CA VAL A 111 -12.67 -7.73 -2.16
C VAL A 111 -12.45 -6.88 -0.90
N PHE A 112 -12.79 -5.60 -0.96
CA PHE A 112 -12.52 -4.64 0.11
C PHE A 112 -13.77 -4.19 0.85
N GLY A 113 -14.96 -4.26 0.28
CA GLY A 113 -16.18 -3.66 0.83
C GLY A 113 -16.34 -2.19 0.46
N GLY A 114 -15.25 -1.47 0.25
CA GLY A 114 -15.28 -0.07 -0.17
C GLY A 114 -13.90 0.58 -0.29
N ARG A 115 -13.91 1.90 -0.49
CA ARG A 115 -12.69 2.69 -0.61
C ARG A 115 -11.90 2.69 0.70
N ASP A 116 -12.57 2.81 1.84
CA ASP A 116 -11.91 2.96 3.14
C ASP A 116 -11.09 1.72 3.52
N GLU A 117 -11.62 0.51 3.30
CA GLU A 117 -10.90 -0.73 3.52
C GLU A 117 -9.74 -0.93 2.54
N LEU A 118 -9.87 -0.47 1.29
CA LEU A 118 -8.75 -0.42 0.35
C LEU A 118 -7.66 0.52 0.89
N MET A 119 -8.04 1.73 1.31
CA MET A 119 -7.11 2.71 1.87
C MET A 119 -6.43 2.19 3.14
N ARG A 120 -7.16 1.46 3.99
CA ARG A 120 -6.61 0.80 5.19
C ARG A 120 -5.58 -0.26 4.80
N ALA A 121 -5.85 -1.07 3.77
CA ALA A 121 -4.89 -2.06 3.29
C ALA A 121 -3.62 -1.42 2.72
N VAL A 122 -3.77 -0.32 1.98
CA VAL A 122 -2.63 0.49 1.48
C VAL A 122 -1.83 1.06 2.64
N PHE A 123 -2.49 1.64 3.65
CA PHE A 123 -1.83 2.16 4.84
C PHE A 123 -1.08 1.06 5.60
N GLU A 124 -1.71 -0.10 5.82
CA GLU A 124 -1.07 -1.23 6.50
C GLU A 124 0.24 -1.67 5.82
N GLN A 125 0.29 -1.61 4.49
CA GLN A 125 1.45 -2.03 3.71
C GLN A 125 2.54 -0.95 3.60
N HIS A 126 2.16 0.33 3.60
CA HIS A 126 3.08 1.44 3.28
C HIS A 126 3.34 2.42 4.43
N SER A 127 2.65 2.26 5.57
CA SER A 127 2.86 3.08 6.77
C SER A 127 4.04 2.57 7.60
N PRO A 128 4.80 3.46 8.27
CA PRO A 128 5.88 3.06 9.18
C PRO A 128 5.40 2.33 10.43
N VAL A 129 4.09 2.33 10.73
CA VAL A 129 3.53 1.79 12.00
C VAL A 129 3.94 0.34 12.23
N ARG A 130 3.83 -0.51 11.20
CA ARG A 130 4.14 -1.93 11.33
C ARG A 130 5.64 -2.16 11.55
N ASP A 131 6.51 -1.45 10.81
CA ASP A 131 7.96 -1.59 10.97
C ASP A 131 8.41 -1.14 12.37
N ILE A 132 7.82 -0.06 12.89
CA ILE A 132 8.08 0.44 14.25
C ILE A 132 7.60 -0.55 15.31
N GLU A 133 6.42 -1.13 15.12
CA GLU A 133 5.89 -2.14 16.02
C GLU A 133 6.77 -3.39 16.07
N GLU A 134 7.17 -3.91 14.91
CA GLU A 134 8.09 -5.06 14.81
C GLU A 134 9.45 -4.75 15.45
N TYR A 135 10.00 -3.55 15.21
CA TYR A 135 11.28 -3.13 15.76
C TYR A 135 11.23 -3.01 17.29
N LEU A 136 10.25 -2.29 17.84
CA LEU A 136 10.15 -2.05 19.29
C LEU A 136 9.74 -3.31 20.06
N ALA A 137 9.03 -4.25 19.45
CA ALA A 137 8.71 -5.54 20.08
C ALA A 137 9.96 -6.41 20.32
N GLY A 138 11.00 -6.25 19.50
CA GLY A 138 12.26 -6.98 19.62
C GLY A 138 13.40 -6.20 20.26
N ALA A 139 13.16 -4.96 20.71
CA ALA A 139 14.21 -4.12 21.28
C ALA A 139 14.54 -4.56 22.72
N ASP A 140 15.74 -5.12 22.92
CA ASP A 140 16.29 -5.52 24.20
C ASP A 140 17.61 -4.80 24.54
N GLY A 141 18.06 -3.89 23.68
CA GLY A 141 19.29 -3.12 23.85
C GLY A 141 19.16 -1.89 24.74
N GLU A 142 20.28 -1.22 24.97
CA GLU A 142 20.35 0.05 25.67
C GLU A 142 19.55 1.16 24.95
N LEU A 143 19.14 2.18 25.71
CA LEU A 143 18.28 3.26 25.19
C LEU A 143 18.86 3.95 23.94
N PRO A 144 20.16 4.34 23.89
CA PRO A 144 20.72 5.00 22.71
C PRO A 144 20.64 4.16 21.43
N GLU A 145 20.97 2.88 21.54
CA GLU A 145 20.94 1.90 20.45
C GLU A 145 19.51 1.69 19.95
N THR A 146 18.57 1.56 20.90
CA THR A 146 17.14 1.43 20.60
C THR A 146 16.61 2.65 19.84
N VAL A 147 16.96 3.86 20.27
CA VAL A 147 16.54 5.10 19.59
C VAL A 147 17.17 5.22 18.20
N ARG A 148 18.46 4.90 18.02
CA ARG A 148 19.10 4.93 16.69
C ARG A 148 18.43 3.99 15.70
N GLY A 149 18.19 2.74 16.10
CA GLY A 149 17.49 1.80 15.23
C GLY A 149 16.03 2.19 14.97
N PHE A 150 15.37 2.87 15.92
CA PHE A 150 14.04 3.45 15.70
C PHE A 150 14.08 4.51 14.59
N TYR A 151 15.01 5.46 14.66
CA TYR A 151 15.16 6.51 13.65
C TYR A 151 15.48 5.94 12.27
N ARG A 152 16.33 4.90 12.20
CA ARG A 152 16.62 4.18 10.96
C ARG A 152 15.38 3.47 10.41
N THR A 153 14.56 2.88 11.28
CA THR A 153 13.30 2.23 10.90
C THR A 153 12.32 3.23 10.30
N VAL A 154 12.14 4.40 10.94
CA VAL A 154 11.32 5.51 10.42
C VAL A 154 11.85 6.00 9.07
N ALA A 155 13.18 6.21 8.97
CA ALA A 155 13.82 6.70 7.76
C ALA A 155 13.67 5.75 6.58
N ASN A 156 13.84 4.44 6.82
CA ASN A 156 13.63 3.42 5.81
C ASN A 156 12.18 3.41 5.34
N ALA A 157 11.21 3.45 6.25
CA ALA A 157 9.80 3.41 5.90
C ALA A 157 9.33 4.64 5.11
N LEU A 158 9.76 5.84 5.48
CA LEU A 158 9.38 7.09 4.79
C LEU A 158 10.10 7.30 3.45
N SER A 159 11.21 6.61 3.23
CA SER A 159 11.97 6.64 1.97
C SER A 159 11.47 5.62 0.94
N ARG A 160 10.48 4.77 1.27
CA ARG A 160 9.95 3.75 0.34
C ARG A 160 9.14 4.39 -0.79
N GLU A 161 9.30 3.84 -1.99
CA GLU A 161 8.42 4.09 -3.13
C GLU A 161 7.31 3.01 -3.23
N PRO A 162 6.08 3.38 -3.64
CA PRO A 162 5.59 4.73 -3.87
C PRO A 162 5.51 5.57 -2.58
N ARG A 163 5.66 6.90 -2.66
CA ARG A 163 5.63 7.84 -1.51
C ARG A 163 4.24 8.01 -0.84
N VAL A 164 3.63 6.90 -0.43
CA VAL A 164 2.29 6.83 0.18
C VAL A 164 2.26 7.50 1.56
N ALA A 165 3.19 7.17 2.45
CA ALA A 165 3.19 7.73 3.81
C ALA A 165 3.31 9.27 3.79
N PRO A 166 4.27 9.89 3.06
CA PRO A 166 4.31 11.35 2.89
C PRO A 166 3.00 11.95 2.36
N ALA A 167 2.36 11.33 1.37
CA ALA A 167 1.11 11.83 0.80
C ALA A 167 -0.06 11.77 1.81
N ILE A 168 -0.12 10.73 2.64
CA ILE A 168 -1.11 10.62 3.72
C ILE A 168 -0.88 11.71 4.77
N PHE A 169 0.35 11.95 5.19
CA PHE A 169 0.66 13.04 6.14
C PHE A 169 0.32 14.41 5.58
N ALA A 170 0.62 14.65 4.30
CA ALA A 170 0.24 15.90 3.63
C ALA A 170 -1.28 16.12 3.63
N GLU A 171 -2.08 15.10 3.30
CA GLU A 171 -3.54 15.21 3.37
C GLU A 171 -4.03 15.39 4.82
N ALA A 172 -3.46 14.68 5.78
CA ALA A 172 -3.87 14.76 7.19
C ALA A 172 -3.67 16.16 7.77
N PHE A 173 -2.56 16.82 7.43
CA PHE A 173 -2.28 18.19 7.88
C PHE A 173 -3.06 19.25 7.08
N ALA A 174 -3.27 19.04 5.78
CA ALA A 174 -4.01 20.00 4.96
C ALA A 174 -5.53 19.94 5.17
N ARG A 175 -6.08 18.73 5.41
CA ARG A 175 -7.53 18.45 5.47
C ARG A 175 -7.86 17.48 6.62
N PRO A 176 -7.64 17.88 7.88
CA PRO A 176 -7.82 17.02 9.05
C PRO A 176 -9.26 16.50 9.24
N THR A 177 -10.25 17.20 8.68
CA THR A 177 -11.67 16.84 8.78
C THR A 177 -12.19 16.06 7.58
N SER A 178 -11.34 15.68 6.62
CA SER A 178 -11.79 14.89 5.48
C SER A 178 -12.17 13.46 5.91
N PRO A 179 -13.22 12.85 5.34
CA PRO A 179 -13.62 11.48 5.69
C PRO A 179 -12.48 10.46 5.54
N ALA A 180 -11.67 10.60 4.49
CA ALA A 180 -10.52 9.73 4.25
C ALA A 180 -9.46 9.84 5.35
N VAL A 181 -9.16 11.06 5.82
CA VAL A 181 -8.22 11.28 6.92
C VAL A 181 -8.80 10.78 8.24
N GLN A 182 -10.07 11.03 8.52
CA GLN A 182 -10.71 10.56 9.75
C GLN A 182 -10.70 9.02 9.83
N SER A 183 -11.01 8.34 8.72
CA SER A 183 -10.98 6.88 8.63
C SER A 183 -9.57 6.32 8.86
N LEU A 184 -8.55 6.92 8.24
CA LEU A 184 -7.15 6.53 8.45
C LEU A 184 -6.64 6.86 9.86
N ALA A 185 -6.99 8.02 10.41
CA ALA A 185 -6.59 8.47 11.73
C ALA A 185 -7.20 7.60 12.83
N ALA A 186 -8.45 7.18 12.67
CA ALA A 186 -9.12 6.26 13.60
C ALA A 186 -8.41 4.90 13.70
N TYR A 187 -7.67 4.49 12.67
CA TYR A 187 -6.91 3.24 12.67
C TYR A 187 -5.43 3.44 13.05
N GLY A 188 -4.74 4.35 12.36
CA GLY A 188 -3.28 4.48 12.45
C GLY A 188 -2.78 5.16 13.72
N ALA A 189 -3.46 6.23 14.17
CA ALA A 189 -2.99 7.01 15.31
C ALA A 189 -3.08 6.24 16.64
N PRO A 190 -4.19 5.55 16.97
CA PRO A 190 -4.26 4.74 18.19
C PRO A 190 -3.22 3.62 18.23
N ARG A 191 -2.96 2.95 17.09
CA ARG A 191 -1.95 1.89 17.01
C ARG A 191 -0.55 2.43 17.25
N MET A 192 -0.15 3.49 16.55
CA MET A 192 1.15 4.14 16.75
C MET A 192 1.34 4.61 18.20
N LEU A 193 0.38 5.35 18.73
CA LEU A 193 0.45 5.88 20.10
C LEU A 193 0.45 4.76 21.14
N GLY A 194 -0.26 3.66 20.89
CA GLY A 194 -0.24 2.48 21.75
C GLY A 194 1.13 1.78 21.76
N VAL A 195 1.77 1.64 20.60
CA VAL A 195 3.13 1.07 20.48
C VAL A 195 4.14 1.94 21.22
N LEU A 196 4.16 3.25 20.95
CA LEU A 196 5.08 4.18 21.60
C LEU A 196 4.81 4.30 23.10
N GLY A 197 3.54 4.35 23.51
CA GLY A 197 3.15 4.46 24.91
C GLY A 197 3.66 3.29 25.74
N ARG A 198 3.49 2.05 25.26
CA ARG A 198 4.02 0.86 25.94
C ARG A 198 5.54 0.89 26.09
N TRP A 199 6.25 1.31 25.05
CA TRP A 199 7.70 1.42 25.09
C TRP A 199 8.15 2.51 26.07
N PHE A 200 7.60 3.72 25.98
CA PHE A 200 7.93 4.81 26.91
C PHE A 200 7.64 4.44 28.38
N GLU A 201 6.51 3.80 28.66
CA GLU A 201 6.18 3.34 30.01
C GLU A 201 7.21 2.33 30.56
N ALA A 202 7.74 1.45 29.71
CA ALA A 202 8.79 0.51 30.10
C ALA A 202 10.11 1.24 30.41
N GLU A 203 10.53 2.17 29.54
CA GLU A 203 11.76 2.95 29.71
C GLU A 203 11.70 3.88 30.94
N ILE A 204 10.54 4.50 31.19
CA ILE A 204 10.31 5.34 32.38
C ILE A 204 10.38 4.49 33.65
N ARG A 205 9.70 3.34 33.68
CA ARG A 205 9.73 2.42 34.83
C ARG A 205 11.12 1.89 35.12
N ALA A 206 11.92 1.67 34.07
CA ALA A 206 13.31 1.25 34.19
C ALA A 206 14.27 2.39 34.61
N GLY A 207 13.78 3.63 34.73
CA GLY A 207 14.62 4.78 35.08
C GLY A 207 15.65 5.10 33.99
N ARG A 208 15.32 4.84 32.71
CA ARG A 208 16.16 5.20 31.55
C ARG A 208 15.66 6.46 30.84
N ILE A 209 14.36 6.73 30.92
CA ILE A 209 13.72 7.94 30.40
C ILE A 209 13.06 8.68 31.56
N ARG A 210 13.24 10.01 31.63
CA ARG A 210 12.55 10.87 32.59
C ARG A 210 11.04 10.93 32.31
N GLU A 211 10.26 11.09 33.36
CA GLU A 211 8.81 11.20 33.24
C GLU A 211 8.40 12.52 32.55
N LEU A 212 7.73 12.41 31.41
CA LEU A 212 7.17 13.51 30.63
C LEU A 212 5.79 13.11 30.08
N PRO A 213 4.89 14.07 29.76
CA PRO A 213 3.64 13.76 29.08
C PRO A 213 3.86 12.97 27.80
N MET A 214 3.18 11.83 27.65
CA MET A 214 3.35 10.91 26.51
C MET A 214 3.27 11.57 25.12
N PRO A 215 2.32 12.51 24.86
CA PRO A 215 2.28 13.22 23.59
C PRO A 215 3.55 14.02 23.30
N LEU A 216 4.18 14.60 24.33
CA LEU A 216 5.43 15.35 24.17
C LEU A 216 6.61 14.42 23.89
N LEU A 217 6.70 13.26 24.57
CA LEU A 217 7.71 12.25 24.25
C LEU A 217 7.60 11.77 22.80
N ALA A 218 6.39 11.46 22.35
CA ALA A 218 6.13 11.06 20.97
C ALA A 218 6.50 12.18 19.97
N GLN A 219 6.18 13.44 20.28
CA GLN A 219 6.54 14.58 19.43
C GLN A 219 8.04 14.85 19.40
N LEU A 220 8.74 14.72 20.52
CA LEU A 220 10.20 14.85 20.59
C LEU A 220 10.91 13.75 19.80
N LEU A 221 10.39 12.52 19.83
CA LEU A 221 10.93 11.38 19.11
C LEU A 221 10.64 11.47 17.60
N LEU A 222 9.38 11.67 17.21
CA LEU A 222 8.97 11.61 15.81
C LEU A 222 9.19 12.92 15.06
N GLY A 223 8.95 14.06 15.71
CA GLY A 223 8.91 15.38 15.06
C GLY A 223 10.14 15.69 14.21
N PRO A 224 11.37 15.61 14.76
CA PRO A 224 12.58 15.95 14.02
C PRO A 224 12.84 15.07 12.80
N ILE A 225 12.63 13.76 12.92
CA ILE A 225 12.87 12.83 11.80
C ILE A 225 11.78 12.93 10.73
N MET A 226 10.52 13.13 11.16
CA MET A 226 9.39 13.37 10.26
C MET A 226 9.62 14.64 9.44
N ILE A 227 9.95 15.77 10.09
CA ILE A 227 10.18 17.03 9.36
C ILE A 227 11.39 16.93 8.43
N HIS A 228 12.48 16.30 8.88
CA HIS A 228 13.67 16.11 8.06
C HIS A 228 13.34 15.35 6.77
N LEU A 229 12.70 14.18 6.88
CA LEU A 229 12.46 13.30 5.74
C LEU A 229 11.36 13.81 4.80
N LEU A 230 10.30 14.42 5.35
CA LEU A 230 9.20 14.94 4.53
C LEU A 230 9.63 16.17 3.71
N THR A 231 10.50 17.02 4.26
CA THR A 231 10.96 18.24 3.57
C THR A 231 12.18 18.00 2.66
N ARG A 232 12.98 16.97 2.94
CA ARG A 232 14.22 16.65 2.20
C ARG A 232 14.08 16.67 0.67
N PRO A 233 13.02 16.16 0.03
CA PRO A 233 12.93 16.17 -1.45
C PRO A 233 12.63 17.55 -2.05
N VAL A 234 12.15 18.49 -1.24
CA VAL A 234 11.82 19.85 -1.68
C VAL A 234 12.99 20.80 -1.43
N LEU A 235 13.71 20.63 -0.31
CA LEU A 235 14.73 21.57 0.15
C LEU A 235 15.88 21.86 -0.84
N PRO A 236 16.46 20.90 -1.58
CA PRO A 236 17.50 21.18 -2.57
C PRO A 236 17.07 22.15 -3.67
N ASN A 237 15.77 22.25 -3.94
CA ASN A 237 15.20 23.15 -4.94
C ASN A 237 14.87 24.55 -4.38
N VAL A 238 15.00 24.75 -3.06
CA VAL A 238 14.61 25.99 -2.37
C VAL A 238 15.82 26.66 -1.72
N VAL A 239 16.76 25.89 -1.18
CA VAL A 239 17.94 26.38 -0.47
C VAL A 239 19.19 25.66 -0.95
N ALA A 240 20.29 26.39 -1.13
CA ALA A 240 21.58 25.85 -1.57
C ALA A 240 22.39 25.19 -0.43
N TRP A 241 21.74 24.78 0.65
CA TRP A 241 22.42 24.14 1.78
C TRP A 241 22.62 22.65 1.51
N PRO A 242 23.83 22.11 1.68
CA PRO A 242 24.04 20.67 1.59
C PRO A 242 23.27 19.99 2.72
N LEU A 243 22.33 19.11 2.37
CA LEU A 243 21.64 18.30 3.37
C LEU A 243 22.56 17.16 3.80
N PRO A 244 22.65 16.86 5.10
CA PRO A 244 23.44 15.71 5.58
C PRO A 244 22.88 14.41 4.99
N GLU A 245 23.72 13.39 4.88
CA GLU A 245 23.25 12.03 4.57
C GLU A 245 22.20 11.56 5.59
N ILE A 246 21.27 10.72 5.14
CA ILE A 246 20.15 10.25 5.98
C ILE A 246 20.68 9.56 7.24
N ASP A 247 21.68 8.69 7.08
CA ASP A 247 22.28 7.98 8.22
C ASP A 247 22.86 8.96 9.25
N THR A 248 23.64 9.95 8.80
CA THR A 248 24.18 11.00 9.66
C THR A 248 23.08 11.78 10.36
N ALA A 249 22.00 12.13 9.66
CA ALA A 249 20.86 12.83 10.25
C ALA A 249 20.16 11.96 11.31
N THR A 250 19.96 10.67 11.05
CA THR A 250 19.32 9.76 12.01
C THR A 250 20.13 9.61 13.29
N GLU A 251 21.46 9.48 13.19
CA GLU A 251 22.36 9.39 14.35
C GLU A 251 22.31 10.66 15.20
N VAL A 252 22.46 11.82 14.58
CA VAL A 252 22.45 13.12 15.29
C VAL A 252 21.12 13.38 15.98
N LEU A 253 20.00 13.08 15.31
CA LEU A 253 18.67 13.30 15.88
C LEU A 253 18.34 12.29 16.99
N ALA A 254 18.76 11.03 16.85
CA ALA A 254 18.64 10.02 17.90
C ALA A 254 19.41 10.43 19.16
N ASP A 255 20.67 10.83 19.00
CA ASP A 255 21.50 11.34 20.09
C ASP A 255 20.89 12.58 20.76
N ALA A 256 20.28 13.48 19.97
CA ALA A 256 19.61 14.66 20.50
C ALA A 256 18.38 14.30 21.35
N PHE A 257 17.58 13.32 20.92
CA PHE A 257 16.46 12.79 21.70
C PHE A 257 16.95 12.18 23.02
N VAL A 258 17.95 11.28 22.97
CA VAL A 258 18.52 10.63 24.16
C VAL A 258 19.02 11.65 25.17
N ARG A 259 19.81 12.64 24.74
CA ARG A 259 20.28 13.72 25.63
C ARG A 259 19.15 14.51 26.28
N ALA A 260 18.02 14.67 25.59
CA ALA A 260 16.89 15.42 26.10
C ALA A 260 16.08 14.65 27.15
N VAL A 261 16.05 13.32 27.10
CA VAL A 261 15.12 12.52 27.91
C VAL A 261 15.79 11.54 28.88
N ALA A 262 17.03 11.12 28.64
CA ALA A 262 17.72 10.15 29.49
C ALA A 262 17.92 10.69 30.93
N THR A 263 18.02 9.75 31.88
CA THR A 263 18.22 9.98 33.32
C THR A 263 19.55 9.44 33.82
#